data_AF-A0A650CWQ3-F1
#
_entry.id   AF-A0A650CWQ3-F1
#
_cell.length_a   1.000
_cell.length_b   1.000
_cell.length_c   1.000
_cell.angle_alpha   90.00
_cell.angle_beta   90.00
_cell.angle_gamma   90.00
#
_symmetry.space_group_name_H-M   'P 1'
#
loop_
_entity.id
_entity.type
_entity.pdbx_description
1 polymer ?
#
loop_
_entity_poly.entity_id
_entity_poly.type
_entity_poly.pdbx_seq_one_letter_code
_entity_poly.pdbx_strand_id
1 'polypeptide(L)'
;MNRGKVRNHALYFLGVLTYVVALLPFFSVNLVKALVLIPIIAYTLPIMEYLQPKIMSLKIGYKDILLMIPPIIPYVFLPYNEIRIVYVLIPLMLMLLTFTLYLTKYTMWGNVIGTAFEASISIVWGLFINNPLFLIPSIYWLFYIFTGALYVEYKIPYRKLDKRVVQISWVVSLVLLIVLSLNNPITLITLIEPSTRYLIPGEKLKSPKEIRELGKRGSKKDILFVVLLTITYTLSRIFLTI
;
A
#
# COMPACT_ATOMS: atom_id res chain seq x y z
N MET A 1 9.82 -16.38 -30.54
CA MET A 1 8.43 -16.07 -30.10
C MET A 1 8.47 -15.24 -28.81
N ASN A 2 8.37 -13.92 -28.93
CA ASN A 2 8.19 -13.03 -27.77
C ASN A 2 6.79 -13.28 -27.21
N ARG A 3 6.67 -14.14 -26.20
CA ARG A 3 5.46 -14.18 -25.37
C ARG A 3 5.38 -12.83 -24.66
N GLY A 4 4.53 -11.94 -25.17
CA GLY A 4 4.30 -10.63 -24.59
C GLY A 4 4.08 -10.79 -23.08
N LYS A 5 5.03 -10.28 -22.30
CA LYS A 5 5.00 -10.38 -20.84
C LYS A 5 3.78 -9.58 -20.39
N VAL A 6 2.75 -10.26 -19.88
CA VAL A 6 1.56 -9.60 -19.36
C VAL A 6 2.00 -8.77 -18.16
N ARG A 7 1.93 -7.44 -18.29
CA ARG A 7 2.34 -6.51 -17.24
C ARG A 7 1.42 -6.66 -16.03
N ASN A 8 2.00 -6.65 -14.83
CA ASN A 8 1.26 -6.62 -13.58
C ASN A 8 0.66 -5.23 -13.34
N HIS A 9 -0.39 -4.88 -14.08
CA HIS A 9 -1.05 -3.57 -14.02
C HIS A 9 -1.51 -3.18 -12.61
N ALA A 10 -1.83 -4.16 -11.74
CA ALA A 10 -2.24 -3.90 -10.37
C ALA A 10 -1.08 -3.33 -9.52
N LEU A 11 0.13 -3.90 -9.66
CA LEU A 11 1.34 -3.41 -8.98
C LEU A 11 1.67 -1.97 -9.40
N TYR A 12 1.66 -1.69 -10.70
CA TYR A 12 1.94 -0.32 -11.18
C TYR A 12 0.91 0.68 -10.67
N PHE A 13 -0.37 0.30 -10.71
CA PHE A 13 -1.45 1.13 -10.23
C PHE A 13 -1.33 1.43 -8.73
N LEU A 14 -1.07 0.40 -7.92
CA LEU A 14 -0.84 0.56 -6.48
C LEU A 14 0.37 1.45 -6.22
N GLY A 15 1.48 1.22 -6.92
CA GLY A 15 2.69 2.04 -6.82
C GLY A 15 2.45 3.52 -7.11
N VAL A 16 1.66 3.84 -8.13
CA VAL A 16 1.28 5.22 -8.45
C VAL A 16 0.44 5.83 -7.32
N LEU A 17 -0.55 5.11 -6.78
CA LEU A 17 -1.35 5.63 -5.67
C LEU A 17 -0.55 5.79 -4.38
N THR A 18 0.36 4.85 -4.07
CA THR A 18 1.31 4.95 -2.96
C THR A 18 2.20 6.19 -3.09
N TYR A 19 2.60 6.56 -4.31
CA TYR A 19 3.35 7.79 -4.57
C TYR A 19 2.50 9.02 -4.30
N VAL A 20 1.28 9.07 -4.84
CA VAL A 20 0.34 10.17 -4.59
C VAL A 20 0.11 10.36 -3.08
N VAL A 21 -0.09 9.27 -2.33
CA VAL A 21 -0.27 9.31 -0.87
C VAL A 21 0.95 9.88 -0.16
N ALA A 22 2.16 9.52 -0.57
CA ALA A 22 3.40 10.03 0.03
C ALA A 22 3.52 11.57 -0.10
N LEU A 23 2.95 12.14 -1.17
CA LEU A 23 2.94 13.58 -1.42
C LEU A 23 1.88 14.33 -0.58
N LEU A 24 0.98 13.65 0.13
CA LEU A 24 -0.09 14.32 0.86
C LEU A 24 0.40 14.93 2.19
N PRO A 25 0.07 16.19 2.50
CA PRO A 25 -0.57 17.18 1.64
C PRO A 25 0.45 17.87 0.72
N PHE A 26 0.04 18.14 -0.52
CA PHE A 26 0.95 18.57 -1.60
C PHE A 26 1.73 19.85 -1.32
N PHE A 27 1.19 20.77 -0.50
CA PHE A 27 1.82 22.06 -0.21
C PHE A 27 3.05 21.97 0.71
N SER A 28 3.30 20.81 1.33
CA SER A 28 4.39 20.61 2.29
C SER A 28 5.57 19.81 1.73
N VAL A 29 5.55 19.54 0.43
CA VAL A 29 6.49 18.63 -0.25
C VAL A 29 7.70 19.37 -0.80
N ASN A 30 8.90 18.78 -0.67
CA ASN A 30 10.06 19.20 -1.45
C ASN A 30 9.91 18.77 -2.92
N LEU A 31 9.59 19.72 -3.79
CA LEU A 31 9.34 19.47 -5.22
C LEU A 31 10.53 18.81 -5.94
N VAL A 32 11.76 19.22 -5.63
CA VAL A 32 12.96 18.66 -6.26
C VAL A 32 13.08 17.18 -5.94
N LYS A 33 12.95 16.81 -4.66
CA LYS A 33 13.00 15.40 -4.25
C LYS A 33 11.80 14.61 -4.78
N ALA A 34 10.61 15.20 -4.86
CA ALA A 34 9.45 14.54 -5.46
C ALA A 34 9.68 14.21 -6.94
N LEU A 35 10.28 15.13 -7.71
CA LEU A 35 10.64 14.87 -9.12
C LEU A 35 11.72 13.79 -9.26
N VAL A 36 12.72 13.78 -8.37
CA VAL A 36 13.77 12.73 -8.33
C VAL A 36 13.17 11.35 -7.97
N LEU A 37 12.07 11.31 -7.23
CA LEU A 37 11.41 10.06 -6.87
C LEU A 37 10.70 9.38 -8.07
N ILE A 38 10.29 10.14 -9.09
CA ILE A 38 9.64 9.58 -10.30
C ILE A 38 10.52 8.55 -11.01
N PRO A 39 11.77 8.84 -11.42
CA PRO A 39 12.62 7.84 -12.06
C PRO A 39 12.93 6.66 -11.13
N ILE A 40 12.98 6.90 -9.82
CA ILE A 40 13.15 5.85 -8.80
C ILE A 40 12.00 4.85 -8.84
N ILE A 41 10.77 5.35 -8.84
CA ILE A 41 9.56 4.53 -8.95
C ILE A 41 9.55 3.80 -10.30
N ALA A 42 9.93 4.49 -11.37
CA ALA A 42 9.92 3.95 -12.73
C ALA A 42 10.84 2.74 -12.89
N TYR A 43 11.97 2.66 -12.17
CA TYR A 43 12.79 1.43 -12.15
C TYR A 43 12.39 0.46 -11.04
N THR A 44 11.87 0.93 -9.91
CA THR A 44 11.52 0.07 -8.75
C THR A 44 10.36 -0.86 -9.07
N LEU A 45 9.29 -0.36 -9.71
CA LEU A 45 8.11 -1.16 -10.01
C LEU A 45 8.39 -2.32 -10.99
N PRO A 46 9.13 -2.13 -12.10
CA PRO A 46 9.55 -3.24 -12.96
C PRO A 46 10.43 -4.29 -12.25
N ILE A 47 11.30 -3.84 -11.34
CA ILE A 47 12.13 -4.75 -10.54
C ILE A 47 11.25 -5.57 -9.60
N MET A 48 10.31 -4.94 -8.90
CA MET A 48 9.35 -5.65 -8.04
C MET A 48 8.51 -6.65 -8.84
N GLU A 49 8.00 -6.25 -10.02
CA GLU A 49 7.26 -7.14 -10.92
C GLU A 49 8.09 -8.37 -11.33
N TYR A 50 9.38 -8.17 -11.58
CA TYR A 50 10.29 -9.26 -11.95
C TYR A 50 10.62 -10.18 -10.78
N LEU A 51 10.87 -9.62 -9.60
CA LEU A 51 11.32 -10.37 -8.43
C LEU A 51 10.17 -11.07 -7.70
N GLN A 52 8.97 -10.49 -7.68
CA GLN A 52 7.81 -11.03 -6.95
C GLN A 52 7.54 -12.52 -7.23
N PRO A 53 7.41 -13.02 -8.48
CA PRO A 53 7.16 -14.44 -8.72
C PRO A 53 8.34 -15.35 -8.30
N LYS A 54 9.57 -14.84 -8.35
CA LYS A 54 10.77 -15.58 -7.91
C LYS A 54 10.84 -15.68 -6.40
N ILE A 55 10.52 -14.60 -5.71
CA ILE A 55 10.38 -14.56 -4.25
C ILE A 55 9.30 -15.54 -3.80
N MET A 56 8.11 -15.49 -4.41
CA MET A 56 7.00 -16.39 -4.08
C MET A 56 7.31 -17.86 -4.31
N SER A 57 8.15 -18.17 -5.31
CA SER A 57 8.58 -19.54 -5.60
C SER A 57 9.91 -19.94 -4.95
N LEU A 58 10.51 -19.05 -4.15
CA LEU A 58 11.82 -19.23 -3.51
C LEU A 58 12.96 -19.55 -4.50
N LYS A 59 12.84 -19.09 -5.75
CA LYS A 59 13.83 -19.29 -6.82
C LYS A 59 14.62 -18.00 -7.08
N ILE A 60 15.31 -17.52 -6.05
CA ILE A 60 16.14 -16.31 -6.11
C ILE A 60 17.59 -16.70 -6.38
N GLY A 61 18.17 -16.18 -7.46
CA GLY A 61 19.60 -16.32 -7.75
C GLY A 61 20.40 -15.06 -7.39
N TYR A 62 21.74 -15.14 -7.50
CA TYR A 62 22.63 -14.01 -7.21
C TYR A 62 22.33 -12.75 -8.05
N LYS A 63 21.93 -12.92 -9.33
CA LYS A 63 21.51 -11.81 -10.20
C LYS A 63 20.25 -11.11 -9.70
N ASP A 64 19.36 -11.85 -9.04
CA ASP A 64 18.13 -11.32 -8.49
C ASP A 64 18.40 -10.49 -7.24
N ILE A 65 19.37 -10.89 -6.43
CA ILE A 65 19.88 -10.12 -5.28
C ILE A 65 20.48 -8.80 -5.77
N LEU A 66 21.27 -8.83 -6.85
CA LEU A 66 21.86 -7.60 -7.42
C LEU A 66 20.78 -6.63 -7.90
N LEU A 67 19.69 -7.15 -8.48
CA LEU A 67 18.53 -6.34 -8.90
C LEU A 67 17.75 -5.73 -7.73
N MET A 68 17.94 -6.19 -6.49
CA MET A 68 17.33 -5.56 -5.31
C MET A 68 18.05 -4.28 -4.86
N ILE A 69 19.28 -4.03 -5.33
CA ILE A 69 20.09 -2.87 -4.91
C ILE A 69 19.46 -1.54 -5.35
N PRO A 70 19.03 -1.33 -6.62
CA PRO A 70 18.51 -0.04 -7.03
C PRO A 70 17.29 0.43 -6.21
N PRO A 71 16.27 -0.40 -5.91
CA PRO A 71 15.16 -0.01 -5.04
C PRO A 71 15.56 0.42 -3.62
N ILE A 72 16.78 0.08 -3.16
CA ILE A 72 17.30 0.45 -1.84
C ILE A 72 17.94 1.84 -1.86
N ILE A 73 18.33 2.38 -3.03
CA ILE A 73 18.97 3.70 -3.16
C ILE A 73 18.20 4.83 -2.42
N PRO A 74 16.86 4.93 -2.48
CA PRO A 74 16.14 5.98 -1.77
C PRO A 74 16.37 5.95 -0.26
N TYR A 75 16.60 4.76 0.29
CA TYR A 75 16.85 4.56 1.72
C TYR A 75 18.19 5.18 2.15
N VAL A 76 19.19 5.21 1.27
CA VAL A 76 20.53 5.80 1.51
C VAL A 76 20.46 7.33 1.67
N PHE A 77 19.47 7.97 1.06
CA PHE A 77 19.30 9.41 1.09
C PHE A 77 18.23 9.87 2.10
N LEU A 78 17.82 8.98 3.00
CA LEU A 78 16.89 9.33 4.07
C LEU A 78 17.56 10.26 5.09
N PRO A 79 16.79 11.16 5.72
CA PRO A 79 17.31 12.06 6.73
C PRO A 79 17.54 11.29 8.05
N TYR A 80 18.68 10.57 8.15
CA TYR A 80 19.00 9.69 9.28
C TYR A 80 19.08 10.39 10.64
N ASN A 81 19.29 11.70 10.66
CA ASN A 81 19.35 12.49 11.88
C ASN A 81 17.95 12.84 12.44
N GLU A 82 16.88 12.49 11.72
CA GLU A 82 15.51 12.76 12.17
C GLU A 82 14.92 11.58 12.94
N ILE A 83 14.24 11.87 14.07
CA ILE A 83 13.52 10.86 14.86
C ILE A 83 12.48 10.07 14.04
N ARG A 84 11.98 10.68 12.96
CA ARG A 84 11.00 10.08 12.04
C ARG A 84 11.56 8.90 11.23
N ILE A 85 12.88 8.70 11.21
CA ILE A 85 13.51 7.55 10.55
C ILE A 85 13.02 6.20 11.11
N VAL A 86 12.56 6.17 12.37
CA VAL A 86 12.01 4.98 13.01
C VAL A 86 10.84 4.37 12.23
N TYR A 87 10.09 5.19 11.47
CA TYR A 87 8.96 4.70 10.67
C TYR A 87 9.37 3.81 9.50
N VAL A 88 10.65 3.82 9.08
CA VAL A 88 11.20 2.89 8.08
C VAL A 88 11.15 1.43 8.55
N LEU A 89 11.09 1.21 9.87
CA LEU A 89 10.94 -0.14 10.42
C LEU A 89 9.63 -0.78 10.00
N ILE A 90 8.56 -0.02 9.74
CA ILE A 90 7.26 -0.55 9.32
C ILE A 90 7.37 -1.32 7.99
N PRO A 91 7.78 -0.69 6.85
CA PRO A 91 7.97 -1.42 5.60
C PRO A 91 9.00 -2.54 5.71
N LEU A 92 10.08 -2.35 6.48
CA LEU A 92 11.09 -3.39 6.67
C LEU A 92 10.51 -4.65 7.34
N MET A 93 9.73 -4.47 8.42
CA MET A 93 9.09 -5.58 9.13
C MET A 93 8.04 -6.28 8.26
N LEU A 94 7.26 -5.53 7.47
CA LEU A 94 6.29 -6.12 6.54
C LEU A 94 7.00 -6.90 5.42
N MET A 95 8.12 -6.39 4.90
CA MET A 95 8.93 -7.10 3.90
C MET A 95 9.50 -8.41 4.48
N LEU A 96 10.12 -8.36 5.66
CA LEU A 96 10.65 -9.55 6.33
C LEU A 96 9.56 -10.57 6.61
N LEU A 97 8.41 -10.13 7.14
CA LEU A 97 7.26 -11.00 7.40
C LEU A 97 6.73 -11.63 6.10
N THR A 98 6.68 -10.88 5.00
CA THR A 98 6.29 -11.39 3.68
C THR A 98 7.21 -12.54 3.26
N PHE A 99 8.53 -12.36 3.39
CA PHE A 99 9.50 -13.42 3.08
C PHE A 99 9.32 -14.64 3.98
N THR A 100 9.16 -14.44 5.29
CA THR A 100 8.93 -15.53 6.24
C THR A 100 7.67 -16.32 5.89
N LEU A 101 6.58 -15.65 5.50
CA LEU A 101 5.33 -16.30 5.12
C LEU A 101 5.46 -17.12 3.83
N TYR A 102 6.22 -16.64 2.85
CA TYR A 102 6.51 -17.43 1.65
C TYR A 102 7.42 -18.63 1.94
N LEU A 103 8.44 -18.46 2.79
CA LEU A 103 9.32 -19.55 3.24
C LEU A 103 8.55 -20.66 3.96
N THR A 104 7.57 -20.27 4.78
CA THR A 104 6.69 -21.19 5.53
C THR A 104 5.48 -21.68 4.73
N LYS A 105 5.42 -21.38 3.42
CA LYS A 105 4.36 -21.78 2.47
C LYS A 105 2.96 -21.21 2.78
N TYR A 106 2.84 -20.20 3.63
CA TYR A 106 1.59 -19.46 3.88
C TYR A 106 1.36 -18.38 2.81
N THR A 107 1.22 -18.80 1.56
CA THR A 107 1.16 -17.91 0.37
C THR A 107 0.04 -16.88 0.39
N MET A 108 -1.13 -17.22 0.94
CA MET A 108 -2.26 -16.28 1.07
C MET A 108 -1.90 -15.10 1.97
N TRP A 109 -1.32 -15.37 3.14
CA TRP A 109 -0.87 -14.31 4.05
C TRP A 109 0.33 -13.58 3.49
N GLY A 110 1.24 -14.28 2.80
CA GLY A 110 2.36 -13.65 2.08
C GLY A 110 1.88 -12.62 1.05
N ASN A 111 0.81 -12.91 0.30
CA ASN A 111 0.21 -11.95 -0.62
C ASN A 111 -0.35 -10.72 0.13
N VAL A 112 -1.12 -10.94 1.19
CA VAL A 112 -1.74 -9.85 1.99
C VAL A 112 -0.69 -8.92 2.58
N ILE A 113 0.32 -9.48 3.25
CA ILE A 113 1.40 -8.70 3.87
C ILE A 113 2.29 -8.07 2.80
N GLY A 114 2.53 -8.74 1.67
CA GLY A 114 3.28 -8.19 0.54
C GLY A 114 2.60 -6.96 -0.07
N THR A 115 1.28 -6.99 -0.25
CA THR A 115 0.52 -5.82 -0.71
C THR A 115 0.50 -4.69 0.33
N ALA A 116 0.42 -5.03 1.62
CA ALA A 116 0.56 -4.04 2.69
C ALA A 116 1.97 -3.42 2.72
N PHE A 117 3.02 -4.20 2.47
CA PHE A 117 4.38 -3.71 2.28
C PHE A 117 4.43 -2.69 1.14
N GLU A 118 3.89 -3.01 -0.03
CA GLU A 118 3.83 -2.09 -1.18
C GLU A 118 3.14 -0.76 -0.84
N ALA A 119 2.07 -0.77 -0.04
CA ALA A 119 1.42 0.45 0.44
C ALA A 119 2.26 1.22 1.48
N SER A 120 2.97 0.51 2.36
CA SER A 120 3.83 1.10 3.38
C SER A 120 5.05 1.83 2.82
N ILE A 121 5.43 1.57 1.57
CA ILE A 121 6.50 2.31 0.88
C ILE A 121 6.19 3.82 0.82
N SER A 122 4.91 4.23 0.88
CA SER A 122 4.52 5.65 0.99
C SER A 122 5.19 6.37 2.18
N ILE A 123 5.48 5.65 3.27
CA ILE A 123 6.19 6.19 4.45
C ILE A 123 7.64 6.54 4.08
N VAL A 124 8.34 5.64 3.39
CA VAL A 124 9.73 5.84 2.97
C VAL A 124 9.81 6.97 1.96
N TRP A 125 8.88 7.02 1.03
CA TRP A 125 8.79 8.08 0.04
C TRP A 125 8.46 9.43 0.67
N GLY A 126 7.54 9.47 1.63
CA GLY A 126 7.20 10.67 2.39
C GLY A 126 8.40 11.22 3.19
N LEU A 127 9.19 10.33 3.80
CA LEU A 127 10.46 10.69 4.46
C LEU A 127 11.49 11.20 3.45
N PHE A 128 11.67 10.50 2.33
CA PHE A 128 12.64 10.88 1.31
C PHE A 128 12.37 12.30 0.80
N ILE A 129 11.12 12.64 0.48
CA ILE A 129 10.73 13.97 -0.01
C ILE A 129 10.63 15.04 1.09
N ASN A 130 11.01 14.72 2.33
CA ASN A 130 10.93 15.59 3.50
C ASN A 130 9.53 16.18 3.76
N ASN A 131 8.46 15.44 3.45
CA ASN A 131 7.09 15.91 3.73
C ASN A 131 6.83 15.78 5.23
N PRO A 132 6.61 16.84 6.02
CA PRO A 132 6.43 16.70 7.45
C PRO A 132 5.11 16.05 7.88
N LEU A 133 4.14 15.99 6.97
CA LEU A 133 2.75 15.62 7.25
C LEU A 133 2.32 14.31 6.55
N PHE A 134 3.26 13.55 5.96
CA PHE A 134 2.97 12.31 5.21
C PHE A 134 2.32 11.21 6.08
N LEU A 135 2.61 11.20 7.38
CA LEU A 135 2.41 10.02 8.22
C LEU A 135 0.94 9.59 8.32
N ILE A 136 0.03 10.55 8.54
CA ILE A 136 -1.41 10.24 8.65
C ILE A 136 -1.95 9.65 7.34
N PRO A 137 -1.75 10.28 6.15
CA PRO A 137 -2.13 9.69 4.87
C PRO A 137 -1.54 8.30 4.64
N SER A 138 -0.27 8.10 4.95
CA SER A 138 0.40 6.81 4.79
C SER A 138 -0.19 5.72 5.68
N ILE A 139 -0.55 6.03 6.93
CA ILE A 139 -1.20 5.07 7.84
C ILE A 139 -2.62 4.73 7.35
N TYR A 140 -3.38 5.74 6.92
CA TYR A 140 -4.69 5.56 6.29
C TYR A 140 -4.62 4.61 5.10
N TRP A 141 -3.67 4.87 4.21
CA TRP A 141 -3.43 4.06 3.02
C TRP A 141 -3.00 2.63 3.35
N LEU A 142 -2.09 2.46 4.31
CA LEU A 142 -1.60 1.15 4.74
C LEU A 142 -2.74 0.27 5.27
N PHE A 143 -3.55 0.77 6.20
CA PHE A 143 -4.65 0.00 6.79
C PHE A 143 -5.79 -0.28 5.79
N TYR A 144 -6.08 0.69 4.92
CA TYR A 144 -7.02 0.53 3.81
C TYR A 144 -6.57 -0.60 2.87
N ILE A 145 -5.32 -0.57 2.40
CA ILE A 145 -4.80 -1.58 1.48
C ILE A 145 -4.64 -2.94 2.15
N PHE A 146 -4.20 -3.00 3.41
CA PHE A 146 -4.11 -4.25 4.16
C PHE A 146 -5.47 -4.96 4.24
N THR A 147 -6.52 -4.25 4.63
CA THR A 147 -7.87 -4.81 4.66
C THR A 147 -8.40 -5.11 3.25
N GLY A 148 -8.04 -4.28 2.26
CA GLY A 148 -8.35 -4.52 0.86
C GLY A 148 -7.76 -5.82 0.33
N ALA A 149 -6.52 -6.14 0.68
CA ALA A 149 -5.87 -7.37 0.30
C ALA A 149 -6.54 -8.59 0.94
N LEU A 150 -6.93 -8.50 2.23
CA LEU A 150 -7.75 -9.52 2.89
C LEU A 150 -9.11 -9.71 2.21
N TYR A 151 -9.77 -8.62 1.84
CA TYR A 151 -11.04 -8.66 1.13
C TYR A 151 -10.91 -9.36 -0.24
N VAL A 152 -9.84 -9.09 -0.99
CA VAL A 152 -9.57 -9.77 -2.27
C VAL A 152 -9.30 -11.26 -2.06
N GLU A 153 -8.44 -11.64 -1.11
CA GLU A 153 -8.16 -13.05 -0.82
C GLU A 153 -9.40 -13.79 -0.29
N TYR A 154 -10.28 -13.12 0.47
CA TYR A 154 -11.57 -13.66 0.89
C TYR A 154 -12.48 -13.97 -0.31
N LYS A 155 -12.54 -13.07 -1.29
CA LYS A 155 -13.43 -13.18 -2.45
C LYS A 155 -13.07 -14.31 -3.40
N ILE A 156 -11.85 -14.82 -3.37
CA ILE A 156 -11.40 -15.91 -4.24
C ILE A 156 -12.13 -17.22 -3.83
N PRO A 157 -12.82 -17.92 -4.76
CA PRO A 157 -13.70 -19.04 -4.43
C PRO A 157 -13.03 -20.17 -3.62
N TYR A 158 -11.78 -20.50 -3.96
CA TYR A 158 -11.06 -21.65 -3.40
C TYR A 158 -10.25 -21.33 -2.14
N ARG A 159 -10.19 -20.06 -1.71
CA ARG A 159 -9.44 -19.67 -0.51
C ARG A 159 -10.26 -19.96 0.75
N LYS A 160 -9.63 -20.56 1.75
CA LYS A 160 -10.24 -20.84 3.07
C LYS A 160 -10.12 -19.64 4.02
N LEU A 161 -10.49 -18.44 3.56
CA LEU A 161 -10.59 -17.26 4.40
C LEU A 161 -12.06 -16.98 4.73
N ASP A 162 -12.36 -16.68 5.99
CA ASP A 162 -13.70 -16.31 6.47
C ASP A 162 -13.91 -14.79 6.32
N LYS A 163 -15.14 -14.38 6.01
CA LYS A 163 -15.55 -12.96 5.98
C LYS A 163 -15.28 -12.27 7.31
N ARG A 164 -15.36 -12.98 8.44
CA ARG A 164 -15.09 -12.46 9.79
C ARG A 164 -13.67 -11.92 9.91
N VAL A 165 -12.69 -12.52 9.22
CA VAL A 165 -11.31 -12.02 9.25
C VAL A 165 -11.22 -10.63 8.62
N VAL A 166 -11.91 -10.41 7.50
CA VAL A 166 -12.00 -9.09 6.85
C VAL A 166 -12.71 -8.09 7.76
N GLN A 167 -13.84 -8.48 8.34
CA GLN A 167 -14.63 -7.61 9.23
C GLN A 167 -13.85 -7.20 10.48
N ILE A 168 -13.23 -8.16 11.18
CA ILE A 168 -12.43 -7.90 12.39
C ILE A 168 -11.23 -7.04 12.05
N SER A 169 -10.50 -7.37 10.97
CA SER A 169 -9.37 -6.55 10.49
C SER A 169 -9.79 -5.11 10.22
N TRP A 170 -10.96 -4.92 9.59
CA TRP A 170 -11.47 -3.59 9.33
C TRP A 170 -11.86 -2.86 10.62
N VAL A 171 -12.54 -3.52 11.56
CA VAL A 171 -12.90 -2.92 12.84
C VAL A 171 -11.66 -2.46 13.61
N VAL A 172 -10.62 -3.29 13.67
CA VAL A 172 -9.33 -2.93 14.29
C VAL A 172 -8.71 -1.72 13.58
N SER A 173 -8.66 -1.76 12.24
CA SER A 173 -8.16 -0.64 11.43
C SER A 173 -8.96 0.64 11.67
N LEU A 174 -10.29 0.54 11.71
CA LEU A 174 -11.21 1.65 11.90
C LEU A 174 -11.01 2.31 13.27
N VAL A 175 -10.87 1.52 14.35
CA VAL A 175 -10.59 2.06 15.69
C VAL A 175 -9.27 2.81 15.71
N LEU A 176 -8.20 2.24 15.14
CA LEU A 176 -6.89 2.90 15.08
C LEU A 176 -6.94 4.20 14.27
N LEU A 177 -7.64 4.20 13.13
CA LEU A 177 -7.81 5.38 12.28
C LEU A 177 -8.70 6.45 12.91
N ILE A 178 -9.70 6.06 13.71
CA ILE A 178 -10.51 7.00 14.49
C ILE A 178 -9.65 7.70 15.54
N VAL A 179 -8.86 6.94 16.30
CA VAL A 179 -7.96 7.49 17.33
C VAL A 179 -6.95 8.44 16.70
N LEU A 180 -6.37 8.07 15.55
CA LEU A 180 -5.42 8.92 14.82
C LEU A 180 -6.04 10.24 14.32
N SER A 181 -7.35 10.24 14.08
CA SER A 181 -8.07 11.36 13.48
C SER A 181 -8.90 12.18 14.45
N LEU A 182 -8.75 11.98 15.76
CA LEU A 182 -9.38 12.84 16.78
C LEU A 182 -9.03 14.32 16.58
N ASN A 183 -7.80 14.61 16.13
CA ASN A 183 -7.35 15.98 15.85
C ASN A 183 -7.69 16.46 14.43
N ASN A 184 -8.17 15.58 13.54
CA ASN A 184 -8.50 15.91 12.15
C ASN A 184 -9.80 15.19 11.74
N PRO A 185 -10.94 15.42 12.41
CA PRO A 185 -12.13 14.56 12.28
C PRO A 185 -12.71 14.52 10.87
N ILE A 186 -12.45 15.54 10.03
CA ILE A 186 -12.88 15.59 8.63
C ILE A 186 -12.33 14.39 7.83
N THR A 187 -11.15 13.87 8.16
CA THR A 187 -10.55 12.72 7.47
C THR A 187 -11.35 11.43 7.65
N LEU A 188 -12.21 11.34 8.68
CA LEU A 188 -13.06 10.19 8.94
C LEU A 188 -14.08 9.94 7.83
N ILE A 189 -14.45 10.97 7.06
CA ILE A 189 -15.34 10.85 5.89
C ILE A 189 -14.78 9.84 4.88
N THR A 190 -13.45 9.79 4.73
CA THR A 190 -12.74 8.87 3.85
C THR A 190 -12.98 7.39 4.23
N LEU A 191 -13.37 7.11 5.48
CA LEU A 191 -13.58 5.75 6.01
C LEU A 191 -15.00 5.22 5.77
N ILE A 192 -15.94 6.05 5.32
CA ILE A 192 -17.33 5.65 5.11
C ILE A 192 -17.43 4.55 4.04
N GLU A 193 -16.91 4.79 2.84
CA GLU A 193 -16.99 3.83 1.74
C GLU A 193 -16.28 2.50 2.09
N PRO A 194 -15.01 2.52 2.57
CA PRO A 194 -14.35 1.29 2.99
C PRO A 194 -15.13 0.53 4.06
N SER A 195 -15.76 1.23 5.02
CA SER A 195 -16.57 0.60 6.07
C SER A 195 -17.80 -0.11 5.52
N THR A 196 -18.53 0.51 4.59
CA THR A 196 -19.67 -0.17 3.96
C THR A 196 -19.25 -1.46 3.24
N ARG A 197 -18.09 -1.45 2.58
CA ARG A 197 -17.58 -2.58 1.82
C ARG A 197 -17.01 -3.68 2.70
N TYR A 198 -16.21 -3.35 3.71
CA TYR A 198 -15.47 -4.34 4.49
C TYR A 198 -16.26 -4.90 5.67
N LEU A 199 -17.23 -4.16 6.23
CA LEU A 199 -18.16 -4.69 7.23
C LEU A 199 -19.21 -5.60 6.60
N ILE A 200 -19.57 -5.36 5.34
CA ILE A 200 -20.54 -6.16 4.58
C ILE A 200 -19.89 -6.65 3.28
N PRO A 201 -18.91 -7.58 3.36
CA PRO A 201 -18.14 -7.98 2.20
C PRO A 201 -18.95 -8.76 1.16
N GLY A 202 -20.17 -9.21 1.48
CA GLY A 202 -21.00 -10.05 0.60
C GLY A 202 -20.41 -11.45 0.39
N GLU A 203 -20.93 -12.20 -0.59
CA GLU A 203 -20.50 -13.59 -0.85
C GLU A 203 -19.20 -13.69 -1.66
N LYS A 204 -18.55 -14.86 -1.65
CA LYS A 204 -17.40 -15.13 -2.51
C LYS A 204 -17.80 -15.09 -3.99
N LEU A 205 -16.83 -14.85 -4.86
CA LEU A 205 -17.06 -14.91 -6.31
C LEU A 205 -17.50 -16.31 -6.72
N LYS A 206 -18.32 -16.41 -7.76
CA LYS A 206 -18.78 -17.71 -8.28
C LYS A 206 -17.75 -18.35 -9.20
N SER A 207 -16.90 -17.53 -9.83
CA SER A 207 -15.90 -17.99 -10.80
C SER A 207 -14.62 -17.15 -10.75
N PRO A 208 -13.44 -17.76 -11.01
CA PRO A 208 -12.20 -17.01 -11.21
C PRO A 208 -12.26 -15.96 -12.33
N LYS A 209 -13.17 -16.12 -13.30
CA LYS A 209 -13.37 -15.14 -14.39
C LYS A 209 -13.83 -13.76 -13.86
N GLU A 210 -14.47 -13.72 -12.69
CA GLU A 210 -14.97 -12.49 -12.07
C GLU A 210 -13.87 -11.68 -11.36
N ILE A 211 -12.69 -12.26 -11.14
CA ILE A 211 -11.56 -11.60 -10.45
C ILE A 211 -11.14 -10.32 -11.18
N ARG A 212 -11.19 -10.33 -12.52
CA ARG A 212 -10.84 -9.15 -13.32
C ARG A 212 -11.81 -7.98 -13.08
N GLU A 213 -13.10 -8.27 -12.96
CA GLU A 213 -14.11 -7.24 -12.68
C GLU A 213 -14.06 -6.78 -11.23
N LEU A 214 -13.77 -7.68 -10.28
CA LEU A 214 -13.47 -7.31 -8.90
C LEU A 214 -12.29 -6.32 -8.84
N GLY A 215 -11.20 -6.61 -9.56
CA GLY A 215 -10.02 -5.74 -9.64
C GLY A 215 -10.35 -4.36 -10.19
N LYS A 216 -11.06 -4.28 -11.33
CA LYS A 216 -11.48 -2.99 -11.91
C LYS A 216 -12.34 -2.15 -10.97
N ARG A 217 -13.31 -2.78 -10.29
CA ARG A 217 -14.15 -2.12 -9.29
C ARG A 217 -13.31 -1.68 -8.09
N GLY A 218 -12.40 -2.53 -7.63
CA GLY A 218 -11.43 -2.23 -6.58
C GLY A 218 -10.62 -0.98 -6.90
N SER A 219 -9.98 -0.93 -8.07
CA SER A 219 -9.18 0.23 -8.50
C SER A 219 -9.96 1.54 -8.50
N LYS A 220 -11.23 1.53 -8.92
CA LYS A 220 -12.08 2.74 -8.86
C LYS A 220 -12.32 3.19 -7.41
N LYS A 221 -12.48 2.25 -6.48
CA LYS A 221 -12.61 2.55 -5.05
C LYS A 221 -11.31 3.02 -4.43
N ASP A 222 -10.18 2.49 -4.86
CA ASP A 222 -8.86 2.95 -4.41
C ASP A 222 -8.61 4.40 -4.82
N ILE A 223 -8.96 4.78 -6.06
CA ILE A 223 -8.92 6.17 -6.51
C ILE A 223 -9.85 7.04 -5.66
N LEU A 224 -11.10 6.61 -5.46
CA LEU A 224 -12.06 7.35 -4.65
C LEU A 224 -11.52 7.57 -3.22
N PHE A 225 -10.93 6.55 -2.61
CA PHE A 225 -10.32 6.65 -1.29
C PHE A 225 -9.18 7.68 -1.27
N VAL A 226 -8.23 7.61 -2.22
CA VAL A 226 -7.11 8.55 -2.28
C VAL A 226 -7.59 9.97 -2.55
N VAL A 227 -8.59 10.17 -3.41
CA VAL A 227 -9.19 11.49 -3.68
C VAL A 227 -9.86 12.05 -2.43
N LEU A 228 -10.68 11.26 -1.75
CA LEU A 228 -11.33 11.69 -0.50
C LEU A 228 -10.29 11.98 0.58
N LEU A 229 -9.26 11.15 0.73
CA LEU A 229 -8.17 11.35 1.68
C LEU A 229 -7.43 12.66 1.37
N THR A 230 -7.14 12.91 0.10
CA THR A 230 -6.49 14.15 -0.37
C THR A 230 -7.30 15.37 0.03
N ILE A 231 -8.59 15.39 -0.33
CA ILE A 231 -9.48 16.53 -0.07
C ILE A 231 -9.63 16.74 1.44
N THR A 232 -10.05 15.69 2.17
CA THR A 232 -10.36 15.79 3.59
C THR A 232 -9.14 16.13 4.43
N TYR A 233 -7.97 15.54 4.13
CA TYR A 233 -6.75 15.83 4.87
C TYR A 233 -6.22 17.23 4.56
N THR A 234 -6.21 17.64 3.29
CA THR A 234 -5.79 18.99 2.89
C THR A 234 -6.67 20.05 3.54
N LEU A 235 -8.00 19.86 3.52
CA LEU A 235 -8.94 20.75 4.20
C LEU A 235 -8.66 20.80 5.70
N SER A 236 -8.50 19.65 6.38
CA SER A 236 -8.23 19.64 7.82
C SER A 236 -6.96 20.40 8.17
N ARG A 237 -5.93 20.37 7.31
CA ARG A 237 -4.70 21.10 7.55
C ARG A 237 -4.87 22.60 7.35
N ILE A 238 -5.62 23.04 6.34
CA ILE A 238 -5.91 24.45 6.11
C ILE A 238 -6.67 25.03 7.31
N PHE A 239 -7.71 24.34 7.78
CA PHE A 239 -8.56 24.80 8.89
C PHE A 239 -7.87 24.76 10.26
N LEU A 240 -6.80 23.98 10.44
CA LEU A 240 -5.99 23.95 11.68
C LEU A 240 -4.85 24.98 11.69
N THR A 241 -4.52 25.58 10.54
CA THR A 241 -3.49 26.63 10.42
C THR A 241 -4.04 28.07 10.43
N ILE A 242 -5.37 28.24 10.40
CA ILE A 242 -6.07 29.51 10.58
C ILE A 242 -6.56 29.57 12.03
#